data_AF-A0A174Z4N2-F1
#
_entry.id   AF-A0A174Z4N2-F1
#
_cell.length_a   1.000
_cell.length_b   1.000
_cell.length_c   1.000
_cell.angle_alpha   90.00
_cell.angle_beta   90.00
_cell.angle_gamma   90.00
#
_symmetry.space_group_name_H-M   'P 1'
#
loop_
_entity.id
_entity.type
_entity.pdbx_description
1 polymer ?
#
loop_
_entity_poly.entity_id
_entity_poly.type
_entity_poly.pdbx_seq_one_letter_code
_entity_poly.pdbx_strand_id
1 'polypeptide(L)'
;MRAVFSRKEPKIEAKEFCVEKVIMLPAGEYESFTNHLMHRHDFIRENVDFMYEKDGVRHCLLVTGEGMEEGVLVESEGSSYARYFAFVPSVSGILEQEQAVKETQTLSMIKESGQEEQAGMVLS
;
A
#
# COMPACT_ATOMS: atom_id res chain seq x y z
N MET A 1 -2.81 -5.62 23.88
CA MET A 1 -2.45 -4.39 23.14
C MET A 1 -0.99 -4.50 22.72
N ARG A 2 -0.66 -4.17 21.45
CA ARG A 2 0.69 -4.21 20.87
C ARG A 2 1.07 -2.81 20.37
N ALA A 3 2.35 -2.47 20.39
CA ALA A 3 2.86 -1.21 19.87
C ALA A 3 4.28 -1.40 19.31
N VAL A 4 4.62 -0.65 18.26
CA VAL A 4 5.97 -0.61 17.67
C VAL A 4 6.67 0.65 18.19
N PHE A 5 7.76 0.47 18.92
CA PHE A 5 8.59 1.59 19.40
C PHE A 5 9.80 1.77 18.50
N SER A 6 10.01 3.00 18.03
CA SER A 6 11.21 3.39 17.28
C SER A 6 12.12 4.26 18.13
N ARG A 7 13.42 4.28 17.80
CA ARG A 7 14.35 5.24 18.40
C ARG A 7 13.95 6.66 18.01
N LYS A 8 14.27 7.64 18.86
CA LYS A 8 14.05 9.05 18.58
C LYS A 8 14.88 9.50 17.36
N GLU A 9 14.17 9.91 16.31
CA GLU A 9 14.70 10.63 15.16
C GLU A 9 14.39 12.14 15.29
N PRO A 10 15.11 13.04 14.58
CA PRO A 10 14.90 14.49 14.69
C PRO A 10 13.52 14.96 14.17
N LYS A 11 12.88 14.18 13.30
CA LYS A 11 11.52 14.40 12.79
C LYS A 11 10.89 13.09 12.36
N ILE A 12 9.55 13.03 12.39
CA ILE A 12 8.78 11.95 11.77
C ILE A 12 8.58 12.33 10.30
N GLU A 13 9.12 11.53 9.39
CA GLU A 13 8.89 11.66 7.95
C GLU A 13 7.89 10.61 7.51
N ALA A 14 6.61 10.99 7.47
CA ALA A 14 5.59 10.16 6.82
C ALA A 14 5.72 10.29 5.30
N LYS A 15 5.61 9.16 4.59
CA LYS A 15 5.48 9.14 3.13
C LYS A 15 4.07 8.71 2.74
N GLU A 16 3.58 9.26 1.65
CA GLU A 16 2.40 8.73 0.97
C GLU A 16 2.72 7.34 0.41
N PHE A 17 1.71 6.48 0.36
CA PHE A 17 1.85 5.13 -0.16
C PHE A 17 0.65 4.75 -1.02
N CYS A 18 0.86 3.76 -1.88
CA CYS A 18 -0.18 3.08 -2.65
C CYS A 18 -0.02 1.58 -2.47
N VAL A 19 -1.13 0.85 -2.27
CA VAL A 19 -1.12 -0.61 -2.22
C VAL A 19 -1.30 -1.15 -3.63
N GLU A 20 -0.21 -1.66 -4.21
CA GLU A 20 -0.25 -2.28 -5.53
C GLU A 20 -0.84 -3.69 -5.46
N LYS A 21 -0.58 -4.41 -4.36
CA LYS A 21 -1.05 -5.78 -4.17
C LYS A 21 -1.17 -6.17 -2.71
N VAL A 22 -2.24 -6.88 -2.39
CA VAL A 22 -2.42 -7.54 -1.08
C VAL A 22 -1.91 -8.96 -1.16
N ILE A 23 -1.03 -9.35 -0.23
CA ILE A 23 -0.53 -10.71 -0.07
C ILE A 23 -1.10 -11.27 1.23
N MET A 24 -1.95 -12.30 1.12
CA MET A 24 -2.48 -13.02 2.28
C MET A 24 -1.67 -14.30 2.48
N LEU A 25 -0.95 -14.37 3.59
CA LEU A 25 -0.12 -15.51 3.96
C LEU A 25 -0.86 -16.41 4.95
N PRO A 26 -0.57 -17.72 4.99
CA PRO A 26 -0.95 -18.56 6.12
C PRO A 26 -0.44 -17.96 7.44
N ALA A 27 -1.21 -18.10 8.52
CA ALA A 27 -0.89 -17.43 9.80
C ALA A 27 0.54 -17.69 10.31
N GLY A 28 1.04 -18.93 10.19
CA GLY A 28 2.41 -19.28 10.59
C GLY A 28 3.49 -18.67 9.68
N GLU A 29 3.20 -18.50 8.39
CA GLU A 29 4.11 -17.83 7.46
C GLU A 29 4.15 -16.32 7.72
N TYR A 30 3.00 -15.70 8.02
CA TYR A 30 2.94 -14.30 8.43
C TYR A 30 3.71 -14.04 9.73
N GLU A 31 3.56 -14.91 10.73
CA GLU A 31 4.35 -14.82 11.97
C GLU A 31 5.85 -14.99 11.69
N SER A 32 6.23 -15.97 10.85
CA SER A 32 7.62 -16.15 10.45
C SER A 32 8.18 -14.92 9.74
N PHE A 33 7.42 -14.35 8.80
CA PHE A 33 7.78 -13.14 8.06
C PHE A 33 8.00 -11.94 9.00
N THR A 34 7.02 -11.65 9.87
CA THR A 34 7.08 -10.49 10.77
C THR A 34 8.20 -10.60 11.81
N ASN A 35 8.61 -11.82 12.18
CA ASN A 35 9.77 -12.05 13.05
C ASN A 35 11.12 -11.98 12.30
N HIS A 36 11.12 -12.03 10.96
CA HIS A 36 12.33 -12.13 10.15
C HIS A 36 12.29 -11.27 8.87
N LEU A 37 12.05 -9.96 9.02
CA LEU A 37 11.92 -9.02 7.89
C LEU A 37 13.16 -8.93 6.98
N MET A 38 14.36 -9.27 7.50
CA MET A 38 15.61 -9.28 6.73
C MET A 38 15.87 -10.60 5.98
N HIS A 39 15.08 -11.65 6.24
CA HIS A 39 15.20 -12.91 5.52
C HIS A 39 14.66 -12.78 4.10
N ARG A 40 15.13 -13.66 3.21
CA ARG A 40 14.57 -13.74 1.87
C ARG A 40 13.22 -14.43 1.93
N HIS A 41 12.23 -13.83 1.27
CA HIS A 41 10.87 -14.36 1.17
C HIS A 41 10.48 -14.46 -0.30
N ASP A 42 10.00 -15.64 -0.72
CA ASP A 42 9.66 -15.89 -2.12
C ASP A 42 8.51 -14.99 -2.60
N PHE A 43 7.50 -14.75 -1.77
CA PHE A 43 6.42 -13.83 -2.12
C PHE A 43 6.90 -12.39 -2.37
N ILE A 44 8.00 -11.94 -1.76
CA ILE A 44 8.59 -10.62 -2.04
C ILE A 44 9.31 -10.66 -3.39
N ARG A 45 10.13 -11.70 -3.61
CA ARG A 45 10.86 -11.91 -4.86
C ARG A 45 9.94 -11.98 -6.08
N GLU A 46 8.83 -12.69 -5.94
CA GLU A 46 7.85 -12.90 -7.02
C GLU A 46 7.01 -11.67 -7.34
N ASN A 47 6.95 -10.70 -6.43
CA ASN A 47 6.13 -9.49 -6.56
C ASN A 47 6.99 -8.21 -6.57
N VAL A 48 8.28 -8.33 -6.87
CA VAL A 48 9.25 -7.22 -6.81
C VAL A 48 8.87 -6.06 -7.73
N ASP A 49 8.29 -6.35 -8.89
CA ASP A 49 7.92 -5.35 -9.89
C ASP A 49 6.73 -4.47 -9.44
N PHE A 50 6.01 -4.85 -8.38
CA PHE A 50 4.94 -4.05 -7.78
C PHE A 50 5.46 -3.10 -6.68
N MET A 51 6.76 -3.11 -6.39
CA MET A 51 7.36 -2.27 -5.36
C MET A 51 8.35 -1.29 -5.99
N TYR A 52 8.05 0.00 -5.83
CA TYR A 52 8.87 1.08 -6.37
C TYR A 52 8.52 2.40 -5.69
N GLU A 53 9.33 3.43 -5.91
CA GLU A 53 9.01 4.80 -5.51
C GLU A 53 8.85 5.66 -6.78
N LYS A 54 7.74 6.39 -6.86
CA LYS A 54 7.44 7.28 -7.98
C LYS A 54 6.76 8.54 -7.45
N ASP A 55 7.25 9.70 -7.89
CA ASP A 55 6.68 11.01 -7.54
C ASP A 55 6.50 11.24 -6.01
N GLY A 56 7.39 10.65 -5.20
CA GLY A 56 7.35 10.73 -3.73
C GLY A 56 6.37 9.76 -3.05
N VAL A 57 5.60 8.99 -3.84
CA VAL A 57 4.68 7.94 -3.37
C VAL A 57 5.40 6.60 -3.38
N ARG A 58 5.27 5.86 -2.28
CA ARG A 58 5.81 4.51 -2.17
C ARG A 58 4.77 3.47 -2.56
N HIS A 59 5.05 2.73 -3.61
CA HIS A 59 4.22 1.64 -4.08
C HIS A 59 4.62 0.37 -3.35
N CYS A 60 3.67 -0.21 -2.63
CA CYS A 60 3.91 -1.23 -1.62
C CYS A 60 3.09 -2.50 -1.89
N LEU A 61 3.60 -3.63 -1.40
CA LEU A 61 2.75 -4.76 -1.05
C LEU A 61 2.11 -4.50 0.32
N LEU A 62 0.85 -4.89 0.50
CA LEU A 62 0.23 -5.03 1.82
C LEU A 62 0.20 -6.52 2.19
N VAL A 63 1.08 -6.93 3.10
CA VAL A 63 1.20 -8.31 3.54
C VAL A 63 0.40 -8.51 4.82
N THR A 64 -0.49 -9.48 4.86
CA THR A 64 -1.30 -9.84 6.04
C THR A 64 -1.39 -11.36 6.19
N GLY A 65 -1.86 -11.81 7.35
CA GLY A 65 -2.05 -13.22 7.65
C GLY A 65 -3.52 -13.63 7.61
N GLU A 66 -3.80 -14.89 7.29
CA GLU A 66 -5.13 -15.48 7.45
C GLU A 66 -5.67 -15.26 8.88
N GLY A 67 -6.85 -14.65 8.99
CA GLY A 67 -7.48 -14.33 10.28
C GLY A 67 -6.85 -13.16 11.03
N MET A 68 -5.93 -12.41 10.42
CA MET A 68 -5.32 -11.22 11.02
C MET A 68 -6.01 -9.95 10.53
N GLU A 69 -6.22 -9.00 11.45
CA GLU A 69 -6.69 -7.65 11.10
C GLU A 69 -5.52 -6.69 10.80
N GLU A 70 -4.34 -7.03 11.30
CA GLU A 70 -3.10 -6.27 11.14
C GLU A 70 -2.32 -6.72 9.89
N GLY A 71 -1.42 -5.85 9.43
CA GLY A 71 -0.59 -6.11 8.26
C GLY A 71 0.70 -5.31 8.27
N VAL A 72 1.49 -5.51 7.22
CA VAL A 72 2.75 -4.81 7.00
C VAL A 72 2.79 -4.32 5.55
N LEU A 73 2.96 -3.01 5.36
CA LEU A 73 3.35 -2.45 4.06
C LEU A 73 4.81 -2.80 3.80
N VAL A 74 5.13 -3.24 2.60
CA VAL A 74 6.48 -3.64 2.20
C VAL A 74 6.86 -2.96 0.89
N GLU A 75 8.04 -2.35 0.88
CA GLU A 75 8.77 -1.95 -0.33
C GLU A 75 10.20 -2.53 -0.21
N SER A 76 10.72 -3.11 -1.28
CA SER A 76 11.93 -3.95 -1.22
C SER A 76 13.19 -3.30 -1.81
N GLU A 77 13.08 -2.18 -2.53
CA GLU A 77 14.07 -1.63 -3.45
C GLU A 77 14.72 -2.72 -4.32
N GLY A 78 13.89 -3.52 -5.00
CA GLY A 78 14.37 -4.61 -5.88
C GLY A 78 14.94 -5.83 -5.15
N SER A 79 14.82 -5.90 -3.82
CA SER A 79 15.35 -7.01 -3.00
C SER A 79 14.30 -8.11 -2.78
N SER A 80 14.74 -9.27 -2.29
CA SER A 80 13.84 -10.36 -1.91
C SER A 80 13.44 -10.34 -0.43
N TYR A 81 13.56 -9.19 0.24
CA TYR A 81 13.23 -9.02 1.67
C TYR A 81 12.60 -7.64 1.90
N ALA A 82 11.98 -7.41 3.05
CA ALA A 82 11.27 -6.17 3.36
C ALA A 82 12.24 -5.07 3.79
N ARG A 83 12.89 -4.42 2.81
CA ARG A 83 13.89 -3.38 3.05
C ARG A 83 13.27 -2.16 3.75
N TYR A 84 12.13 -1.71 3.26
CA TYR A 84 11.26 -0.79 3.96
C TYR A 84 10.00 -1.50 4.38
N PHE A 85 9.54 -1.20 5.59
CA PHE A 85 8.29 -1.72 6.08
C PHE A 85 7.55 -0.69 6.94
N ALA A 86 6.24 -0.83 7.02
CA ALA A 86 5.42 -0.11 8.00
C ALA A 86 4.33 -1.04 8.55
N PHE A 87 4.20 -1.10 9.88
CA PHE A 87 3.13 -1.85 10.53
C PHE A 87 1.80 -1.12 10.37
N VAL A 88 0.75 -1.87 10.06
CA VAL A 88 -0.62 -1.38 9.86
C VAL A 88 -1.55 -2.09 10.84
N PRO A 89 -2.28 -1.36 11.71
CA PRO A 89 -3.17 -1.96 12.70
C PRO A 89 -4.52 -2.41 12.14
N SER A 90 -4.90 -1.95 10.94
CA SER A 90 -6.16 -2.32 10.28
C SER A 90 -5.99 -2.38 8.76
N VAL A 91 -5.99 -3.60 8.23
CA VAL A 91 -5.97 -3.86 6.78
C VAL A 91 -7.26 -3.39 6.14
N SER A 92 -8.42 -3.67 6.76
CA SER A 92 -9.72 -3.23 6.24
C SER A 92 -9.79 -1.70 6.09
N GLY A 93 -9.30 -0.96 7.09
CA GLY A 93 -9.27 0.50 7.04
C GLY A 93 -8.42 1.05 5.88
N ILE A 94 -7.32 0.39 5.51
CA ILE A 94 -6.55 0.77 4.32
C ILE A 94 -7.34 0.50 3.03
N LEU A 95 -7.92 -0.69 2.91
CA LEU A 95 -8.63 -1.09 1.69
C LEU A 95 -9.88 -0.24 1.44
N GLU A 96 -10.61 0.12 2.48
CA GLU A 96 -11.75 1.04 2.41
C GLU A 96 -11.33 2.43 1.92
N GLN A 97 -10.21 2.96 2.41
CA GLN A 97 -9.67 4.24 1.96
C GLN A 97 -9.24 4.19 0.49
N GLU A 98 -8.54 3.13 0.07
CA GLU A 98 -8.15 2.95 -1.33
C GLU A 98 -9.37 2.94 -2.27
N GLN A 99 -10.43 2.24 -1.87
CA GLN A 99 -11.65 2.15 -2.65
C GLN A 99 -12.33 3.53 -2.77
N ALA A 100 -12.44 4.26 -1.67
CA ALA A 100 -13.01 5.62 -1.66
C ALA A 100 -12.21 6.60 -2.54
N VAL A 101 -10.88 6.50 -2.55
CA VAL A 101 -10.01 7.34 -3.41
C VAL A 101 -10.23 7.00 -4.88
N LYS A 102 -10.27 5.70 -5.24
CA LYS A 102 -10.54 5.26 -6.62
C LYS A 102 -11.92 5.73 -7.09
N GLU A 103 -12.95 5.60 -6.27
CA GLU A 103 -14.30 6.08 -6.58
C GLU A 103 -14.33 7.59 -6.79
N THR A 104 -13.69 8.37 -5.91
CA THR A 104 -13.63 9.84 -6.05
C THR A 104 -12.93 10.27 -7.34
N GLN A 105 -11.83 9.60 -7.71
CA GLN A 105 -11.11 9.86 -8.97
C GLN A 105 -11.95 9.50 -10.20
N THR A 106 -12.69 8.38 -10.17
CA THR A 106 -13.59 8.03 -11.29
C THR A 106 -14.72 9.05 -11.45
N LEU A 107 -15.31 9.52 -10.35
CA LEU A 107 -16.36 10.53 -10.35
C LEU A 107 -15.87 11.88 -10.90
N SER A 108 -14.64 12.30 -10.57
CA SER A 108 -14.07 13.54 -11.12
C SER A 108 -13.85 13.45 -12.64
N MET A 109 -13.32 12.33 -13.13
CA MET A 109 -13.11 12.14 -14.58
C MET A 109 -14.43 12.16 -15.37
N ILE A 110 -15.48 11.51 -14.86
CA ILE A 110 -16.81 11.53 -15.49
C ILE A 110 -17.36 12.96 -15.55
N LYS A 111 -17.21 13.73 -14.47
CA LYS A 111 -17.69 15.11 -14.41
C LYS A 111 -16.97 16.02 -15.39
N GLU A 112 -15.65 15.86 -15.54
CA GLU A 112 -14.86 16.63 -16.51
C GLU A 112 -15.28 16.32 -17.95
N SER A 113 -15.48 15.03 -18.30
CA SER A 113 -15.97 14.65 -19.64
C SER A 113 -17.39 15.18 -19.95
N GLY A 114 -18.27 15.25 -18.95
CA GLY A 114 -19.64 15.76 -19.14
C GLY A 114 -19.71 17.29 -19.28
N GLN A 115 -18.71 18.02 -18.77
CA GLN A 115 -18.63 19.48 -18.94
C GLN A 115 -18.07 19.88 -20.31
N GLU A 116 -17.17 19.09 -20.89
CA GLU A 116 -16.66 19.32 -22.26
C GLU A 116 -17.76 19.10 -23.32
N GLU A 117 -18.64 18.11 -23.12
CA GLU A 117 -19.75 17.83 -24.04
C GLU A 117 -20.83 18.94 -24.03
N GLN A 118 -21.12 19.53 -22.86
CA GLN A 118 -22.02 20.68 -22.75
C GLN A 118 -21.42 21.96 -23.37
N ALA A 119 -20.11 22.19 -23.26
CA ALA A 119 -19.46 23.36 -23.85
C ALA A 119 -19.43 23.32 -25.39
N GLY A 120 -19.37 22.13 -25.99
CA GLY A 120 -19.42 21.94 -27.45
C GLY A 120 -20.79 22.23 -28.07
N MET A 121 -21.88 22.13 -27.31
CA MET A 121 -23.25 22.34 -27.81
C MET A 121 -23.71 23.81 -27.78
N VAL A 122 -22.98 24.70 -27.08
CA VAL A 122 -23.31 26.13 -26.96
C VAL A 122 -22.64 27.02 -28.02
N LEU A 123 -21.77 26.44 -28.86
CA LEU A 123 -21.00 27.17 -29.89
C LEU A 123 -21.47 26.95 -31.34
N SER A 124 -22.66 26.35 -31.54
CA SER A 124 -23.32 26.22 -32.86
C SER A 124 -24.55 27.10 -32.98
#